data_AF-A0A952CT70-F1
#
_entry.id   AF-A0A952CT70-F1
#
_cell.length_a   1.000
_cell.length_b   1.000
_cell.length_c   1.000
_cell.angle_alpha   90.00
_cell.angle_beta   90.00
_cell.angle_gamma   90.00
#
_symmetry.space_group_name_H-M   'P 1'
#
loop_
_entity.id
_entity.type
_entity.pdbx_description
1 polymer ?
#
loop_
_entity_poly.entity_id
_entity_poly.type
_entity_poly.pdbx_seq_one_letter_code
_entity_poly.pdbx_strand_id
1 'polypeptide(L)'
;MPHRFLPFIPLDRLKEVQASNDMNEYYDLLCQPLHEELYRRQDFSFFEELTDGQQMMICYDYVQNHVLQGGFIQLIQNGYVNMLAPMPGWLATIGDEQMAKLIDDVLKVYVINRDILDKETTPEEFANLYEQLPVFGPLDKRFESLHPYTVELMLQYATHHIDEFAKVIG
;
A
#
# COMPACT_ATOMS: atom_id res chain seq x y z
N MET A 1 -8.61 16.39 20.47
CA MET A 1 -8.57 15.53 19.27
C MET A 1 -7.13 15.15 19.05
N PRO A 2 -6.78 13.89 18.71
CA PRO A 2 -5.42 13.58 18.32
C PRO A 2 -5.01 14.51 17.16
N HIS A 3 -3.77 14.99 17.19
CA HIS A 3 -3.23 15.78 16.09
C HIS A 3 -3.26 14.91 14.83
N ARG A 4 -4.01 15.31 13.81
CA ARG A 4 -3.98 14.66 12.49
C ARG A 4 -2.94 15.34 11.61
N PHE A 5 -2.11 14.56 10.95
CA PHE A 5 -1.21 15.07 9.92
C PHE A 5 -1.99 15.19 8.61
N LEU A 6 -2.15 16.42 8.11
CA LEU A 6 -2.76 16.69 6.82
C LEU A 6 -1.82 17.62 6.03
N PRO A 7 -1.18 17.15 4.95
CA PRO A 7 -0.38 18.00 4.08
C PRO A 7 -1.24 19.08 3.44
N PHE A 8 -0.64 20.25 3.20
CA PHE A 8 -1.33 21.33 2.51
C PHE A 8 -1.19 21.16 0.99
N ILE A 9 -2.33 21.17 0.29
CA ILE A 9 -2.36 21.11 -1.17
C ILE A 9 -3.04 22.36 -1.71
N PRO A 10 -2.38 23.16 -2.57
CA PRO A 10 -3.02 24.26 -3.29
C PRO A 10 -4.19 23.78 -4.16
N LEU A 11 -5.32 24.49 -4.12
CA LEU A 11 -6.55 24.14 -4.84
C LEU A 11 -6.34 24.12 -6.36
N ASP A 12 -5.54 25.05 -6.88
CA ASP A 12 -5.15 25.10 -8.28
C ASP A 12 -4.33 23.87 -8.67
N ARG A 13 -3.35 23.47 -7.85
CA ARG A 13 -2.56 22.26 -8.06
C ARG A 13 -3.42 21.00 -8.03
N LEU A 14 -4.33 20.88 -7.06
CA LEU A 14 -5.25 19.74 -6.98
C LEU A 14 -6.11 19.63 -8.25
N LYS A 15 -6.68 20.76 -8.71
CA LYS A 15 -7.51 20.80 -9.92
C LYS A 15 -6.72 20.48 -11.19
N GLU A 16 -5.49 20.98 -11.28
CA GLU A 16 -4.59 20.71 -12.40
C GLU A 16 -4.36 19.20 -12.55
N VAL A 17 -3.95 18.53 -11.46
CA VAL A 17 -3.63 17.11 -11.47
C VAL A 17 -4.87 16.23 -11.68
N GLN A 18 -6.01 16.59 -11.10
CA GLN A 18 -7.28 15.88 -11.37
C GLN A 18 -7.75 16.04 -12.83
N ALA A 19 -7.39 17.14 -13.51
CA ALA A 19 -7.75 17.37 -14.91
C ALA A 19 -6.76 16.74 -15.91
N SER A 20 -5.52 16.42 -15.50
CA SER A 20 -4.50 15.85 -16.38
C SER A 20 -4.78 14.38 -16.75
N ASN A 21 -5.60 13.68 -15.95
CA ASN A 21 -5.78 12.23 -15.97
C ASN A 21 -4.47 11.43 -15.79
N ASP A 22 -3.41 12.07 -15.29
CA ASP A 22 -2.19 11.38 -14.89
C ASP A 22 -2.37 10.81 -13.48
N MET A 23 -2.73 9.52 -13.41
CA MET A 23 -2.94 8.83 -12.14
C MET A 23 -1.68 8.77 -11.29
N ASN A 24 -0.49 8.71 -11.91
CA ASN A 24 0.76 8.67 -11.15
C ASN A 24 1.01 10.02 -10.49
N GLU A 25 0.82 11.12 -11.23
CA GLU A 25 0.94 12.47 -10.68
C GLU A 25 -0.04 12.71 -9.52
N TYR A 26 -1.27 12.20 -9.63
CA TYR A 26 -2.25 12.31 -8.54
C TYR A 26 -1.90 11.45 -7.34
N TYR A 27 -1.46 10.22 -7.58
CA TYR A 27 -1.01 9.32 -6.53
C TYR A 27 0.19 9.93 -5.76
N ASP A 28 1.19 10.44 -6.48
CA ASP A 28 2.37 11.06 -5.90
C ASP A 28 2.03 12.31 -5.11
N LEU A 29 1.12 13.16 -5.62
CA LEU A 29 0.65 14.36 -4.90
C LEU A 29 0.10 14.03 -3.51
N LEU A 30 -0.57 12.88 -3.37
CA LEU A 30 -1.16 12.44 -2.11
C LEU A 30 -0.19 11.64 -1.23
N CYS A 31 0.69 10.83 -1.85
CA CYS A 31 1.54 9.88 -1.15
C CYS A 31 2.89 10.47 -0.73
N GLN A 32 3.52 11.28 -1.59
CA GLN A 32 4.86 11.83 -1.34
C GLN A 32 4.98 12.57 0.01
N PRO A 33 4.03 13.43 0.41
CA PRO A 33 4.12 14.12 1.70
C PRO A 33 4.10 13.17 2.91
N LEU A 34 3.47 12.00 2.79
CA LEU A 34 3.45 11.00 3.85
C LEU A 34 4.84 10.35 4.01
N HIS A 35 5.51 10.05 2.90
CA HIS A 35 6.88 9.54 2.89
C HIS A 35 7.88 10.55 3.41
N GLU A 36 7.77 11.81 2.98
CA GLU A 36 8.65 12.89 3.46
C GLU A 36 8.53 13.08 4.97
N GLU A 37 7.31 13.02 5.50
CA GLU A 37 7.06 13.16 6.93
C GLU A 37 7.54 11.95 7.73
N LEU A 38 7.30 10.73 7.23
CA LEU A 38 7.82 9.50 7.83
C LEU A 38 9.36 9.52 7.88
N TYR A 39 10.01 9.93 6.79
CA TYR A 39 11.47 10.06 6.71
C TYR A 39 11.99 11.13 7.67
N ARG A 40 11.31 12.28 7.75
CA ARG A 40 11.70 13.39 8.65
C ARG A 40 11.60 13.01 10.11
N ARG A 41 10.57 12.23 10.50
CA ARG A 41 10.32 11.83 11.89
C ARG A 41 11.16 10.63 12.32
N GLN A 42 11.42 9.70 11.41
CA GLN A 42 12.05 8.41 11.71
C GLN A 42 11.33 7.64 12.84
N ASP A 43 10.02 7.83 12.96
CA ASP A 43 9.19 7.28 14.04
C ASP A 43 7.87 6.74 13.48
N PHE A 44 7.57 5.48 13.80
CA PHE A 44 6.35 4.80 13.40
C PHE A 44 5.11 5.26 14.18
N SER A 45 5.27 5.97 15.31
CA SER A 45 4.14 6.62 16.00
C SER A 45 3.39 7.60 15.09
N PHE A 46 4.04 8.07 14.02
CA PHE A 46 3.43 8.88 12.97
C PHE A 46 2.15 8.26 12.38
N PHE A 47 2.08 6.93 12.27
CA PHE A 47 0.89 6.26 11.76
C PHE A 47 -0.35 6.52 12.61
N GLU A 48 -0.21 6.82 13.91
CA GLU A 48 -1.33 7.17 14.80
C GLU A 48 -1.94 8.55 14.48
N GLU A 49 -1.21 9.41 13.75
CA GLU A 49 -1.67 10.74 13.31
C GLU A 49 -2.30 10.71 11.91
N LEU A 50 -2.22 9.58 11.21
CA LEU A 50 -2.74 9.40 9.87
C LEU A 50 -4.22 8.98 9.88
N THR A 51 -4.98 9.45 8.90
CA THR A 51 -6.32 8.91 8.62
C THR A 51 -6.22 7.51 8.01
N ASP A 52 -7.32 6.76 8.02
CA ASP A 52 -7.37 5.43 7.38
C ASP A 52 -7.01 5.53 5.88
N GLY A 53 -7.48 6.57 5.18
CA GLY A 53 -7.11 6.83 3.78
C GLY A 53 -5.61 7.06 3.59
N GLN A 54 -4.96 7.83 4.47
CA GLN A 54 -3.51 8.03 4.41
C GLN A 54 -2.71 6.77 4.77
N GLN A 55 -3.15 6.01 5.79
CA GLN A 55 -2.53 4.73 6.13
C GLN A 55 -2.65 3.74 4.98
N MET A 56 -3.82 3.66 4.33
CA MET A 56 -4.02 2.87 3.12
C MET A 56 -3.05 3.28 2.02
N MET A 57 -2.91 4.59 1.74
CA MET A 57 -2.05 5.10 0.67
C MET A 57 -0.58 4.74 0.89
N ILE A 58 -0.01 5.08 2.07
CA ILE A 58 1.40 4.82 2.34
C ILE A 58 1.70 3.32 2.42
N CYS A 59 0.84 2.52 3.06
CA CYS A 59 1.02 1.07 3.14
C CYS A 59 0.93 0.42 1.76
N TYR A 60 -0.06 0.80 0.94
CA TYR A 60 -0.22 0.26 -0.41
C TYR A 60 0.97 0.64 -1.29
N ASP A 61 1.52 1.86 -1.14
CA ASP A 61 2.72 2.27 -1.85
C ASP A 61 3.95 1.40 -1.51
N TYR A 62 4.17 1.09 -0.24
CA TYR A 62 5.22 0.15 0.14
C TYR A 62 4.97 -1.25 -0.44
N VAL A 63 3.73 -1.73 -0.41
CA VAL A 63 3.36 -3.06 -0.91
C VAL A 63 3.58 -3.16 -2.41
N GLN A 64 3.05 -2.22 -3.21
CA GLN A 64 3.21 -2.26 -4.68
C GLN A 64 4.69 -2.23 -5.08
N ASN A 65 5.51 -1.41 -4.41
CA ASN A 65 6.93 -1.27 -4.73
C ASN A 65 7.72 -2.56 -4.48
N HIS A 66 7.29 -3.39 -3.52
CA HIS A 66 7.90 -4.69 -3.27
C HIS A 66 7.32 -5.80 -4.15
N VAL A 67 5.99 -5.91 -4.20
CA VAL A 67 5.31 -7.03 -4.87
C VAL A 67 5.48 -6.95 -6.38
N LEU A 68 5.42 -5.76 -6.99
CA LEU A 68 5.62 -5.61 -8.44
C LEU A 68 7.10 -5.81 -8.85
N GLN A 69 8.05 -5.74 -7.92
CA GLN A 69 9.47 -5.93 -8.20
C GLN A 69 9.95 -7.37 -7.94
N GLY A 70 9.45 -8.03 -6.90
CA GLY A 70 9.86 -9.41 -6.58
C GLY A 70 8.86 -10.23 -5.77
N GLY A 71 7.59 -9.85 -5.81
CA GLY A 71 6.47 -10.60 -5.28
C GLY A 71 6.32 -10.57 -3.76
N PHE A 72 5.31 -11.27 -3.27
CA PHE A 72 4.97 -11.32 -1.85
C PHE A 72 6.05 -11.96 -0.99
N ILE A 73 6.82 -12.91 -1.51
CA ILE A 73 7.92 -13.51 -0.74
C ILE A 73 8.99 -12.46 -0.41
N GLN A 74 9.34 -11.59 -1.37
CA GLN A 74 10.27 -10.47 -1.10
C GLN A 74 9.70 -9.51 -0.06
N LEU A 75 8.42 -9.16 -0.18
CA LEU A 75 7.74 -8.29 0.78
C LEU A 75 7.82 -8.87 2.21
N ILE A 76 7.57 -10.16 2.35
CA ILE A 76 7.58 -10.86 3.64
C ILE A 76 9.00 -10.93 4.21
N GLN A 77 9.98 -11.34 3.40
CA GLN A 77 11.39 -11.45 3.81
C GLN A 77 12.01 -10.09 4.19
N ASN A 78 11.53 -9.01 3.58
CA ASN A 78 11.92 -7.65 3.96
C ASN A 78 11.20 -7.13 5.22
N GLY A 79 10.33 -7.94 5.85
CA GLY A 79 9.66 -7.61 7.11
C GLY A 79 8.40 -6.76 6.98
N TYR A 80 7.87 -6.57 5.76
CA TYR A 80 6.73 -5.69 5.51
C TYR A 80 5.36 -6.38 5.54
N VAL A 81 5.30 -7.68 5.90
CA VAL A 81 4.04 -8.45 5.92
C VAL A 81 2.94 -7.83 6.79
N ASN A 82 3.31 -7.14 7.87
CA ASN A 82 2.35 -6.49 8.77
C ASN A 82 1.56 -5.37 8.10
N MET A 83 2.08 -4.76 7.01
CA MET A 83 1.37 -3.74 6.24
C MET A 83 0.14 -4.32 5.52
N LEU A 84 0.10 -5.64 5.28
CA LEU A 84 -1.01 -6.32 4.62
C LEU A 84 -2.22 -6.49 5.56
N ALA A 85 -2.00 -6.59 6.87
CA ALA A 85 -3.04 -6.94 7.84
C ALA A 85 -4.28 -6.02 7.82
N PRO A 86 -4.16 -4.68 7.78
CA PRO A 86 -5.33 -3.78 7.72
C PRO A 86 -5.95 -3.65 6.32
N MET A 87 -5.24 -4.03 5.25
CA MET A 87 -5.63 -3.75 3.87
C MET A 87 -6.99 -4.32 3.47
N PRO A 88 -7.39 -5.57 3.83
CA PRO A 88 -8.70 -6.08 3.46
C PRO A 88 -9.86 -5.17 3.91
N GLY A 89 -9.73 -4.51 5.06
CA GLY A 89 -10.72 -3.55 5.57
C GLY A 89 -10.75 -2.23 4.78
N TRP A 90 -9.57 -1.69 4.45
CA TRP A 90 -9.47 -0.47 3.64
C TRP A 90 -9.95 -0.71 2.20
N LEU A 91 -9.55 -1.82 1.60
CA LEU A 91 -9.94 -2.22 0.24
C LEU A 91 -11.45 -2.46 0.15
N ALA A 92 -12.06 -3.08 1.17
CA ALA A 92 -13.51 -3.21 1.25
C ALA A 92 -14.22 -1.84 1.33
N THR A 93 -13.65 -0.88 2.06
CA THR A 93 -14.20 0.50 2.18
C THR A 93 -14.26 1.21 0.83
N ILE A 94 -13.27 0.98 -0.04
CA ILE A 94 -13.25 1.56 -1.40
C ILE A 94 -13.92 0.69 -2.46
N GLY A 95 -14.50 -0.46 -2.07
CA GLY A 95 -15.21 -1.38 -2.98
C GLY A 95 -14.31 -2.36 -3.75
N ASP A 96 -13.03 -2.49 -3.42
CA ASP A 96 -12.10 -3.44 -4.07
C ASP A 96 -12.11 -4.83 -3.40
N GLU A 97 -13.22 -5.55 -3.56
CA GLU A 97 -13.38 -6.90 -2.99
C GLU A 97 -12.37 -7.91 -3.54
N GLN A 98 -11.92 -7.74 -4.80
CA GLN A 98 -11.02 -8.69 -5.45
C GLN A 98 -9.60 -8.60 -4.91
N MET A 99 -9.08 -7.38 -4.72
CA MET A 99 -7.79 -7.17 -4.07
C MET A 99 -7.89 -7.52 -2.58
N ALA A 100 -8.97 -7.15 -1.89
CA ALA A 100 -9.18 -7.51 -0.48
C ALA A 100 -9.06 -9.04 -0.27
N LYS A 101 -9.75 -9.81 -1.12
CA LYS A 101 -9.67 -11.27 -1.10
C LYS A 101 -8.28 -11.80 -1.42
N LEU A 102 -7.57 -11.19 -2.37
CA LEU A 102 -6.20 -11.58 -2.68
C LEU A 102 -5.28 -11.40 -1.47
N ILE A 103 -5.35 -10.24 -0.81
CA ILE A 103 -4.53 -9.97 0.38
C ILE A 103 -4.87 -10.94 1.53
N ASP A 104 -6.16 -11.24 1.74
CA ASP A 104 -6.59 -12.28 2.69
C ASP A 104 -5.98 -13.65 2.37
N ASP A 105 -5.96 -14.04 1.10
CA ASP A 105 -5.39 -15.32 0.67
C ASP A 105 -3.86 -15.36 0.90
N VAL A 106 -3.16 -14.25 0.64
CA VAL A 106 -1.72 -14.09 0.93
C VAL A 106 -1.45 -14.21 2.43
N LEU A 107 -2.22 -13.51 3.27
CA LEU A 107 -2.08 -13.56 4.74
C LEU A 107 -2.30 -14.98 5.29
N LYS A 108 -3.27 -15.74 4.75
CA LYS A 108 -3.49 -17.14 5.13
C LYS A 108 -2.30 -18.02 4.78
N VAL A 109 -1.77 -17.88 3.56
CA VAL A 109 -0.59 -18.63 3.12
C VAL A 109 0.62 -18.28 3.98
N TYR A 110 0.81 -17.00 4.30
CA TYR A 110 1.87 -16.54 5.20
C TYR A 110 1.77 -17.21 6.57
N VAL A 111 0.60 -17.17 7.22
CA VAL A 111 0.40 -17.75 8.56
C VAL A 111 0.67 -19.26 8.56
N ILE A 112 0.23 -19.99 7.51
CA ILE A 112 0.45 -21.44 7.39
C ILE A 112 1.95 -21.77 7.24
N ASN A 113 2.71 -20.92 6.57
CA ASN A 113 4.13 -21.17 6.22
C ASN A 113 5.10 -20.28 7.00
N ARG A 114 4.66 -19.70 8.12
CA ARG A 114 5.42 -18.72 8.90
C ARG A 114 6.79 -19.23 9.33
N ASP A 115 6.88 -20.51 9.73
CA ASP A 115 8.12 -21.15 10.14
C ASP A 115 9.20 -21.20 9.03
N ILE A 116 8.80 -21.08 7.76
CA ILE A 116 9.70 -21.00 6.62
C ILE A 116 9.96 -19.53 6.27
N LEU A 117 8.89 -18.73 6.23
CA LEU A 117 8.91 -17.36 5.74
C LEU A 117 9.52 -16.33 6.69
N ASP A 118 9.52 -16.56 8.00
CA ASP A 118 10.12 -15.64 9.00
C ASP A 118 11.61 -15.94 9.24
N LYS A 119 12.17 -16.98 8.62
CA LYS A 119 13.60 -17.29 8.76
C LYS A 119 14.44 -16.31 7.96
N GLU A 120 15.55 -15.88 8.55
CA GLU A 120 16.62 -15.23 7.79
C GLU A 120 17.09 -16.17 6.70
N THR A 121 17.11 -15.68 5.45
CA THR A 121 17.57 -16.45 4.30
C THR A 121 18.83 -15.85 3.70
N THR A 122 19.72 -16.71 3.22
CA THR A 122 20.75 -16.32 2.26
C THR A 122 20.12 -16.04 0.89
N PRO A 123 20.81 -15.33 -0.02
CA PRO A 123 20.28 -15.08 -1.37
C PRO A 123 19.93 -16.37 -2.15
N GLU A 124 20.67 -17.46 -1.91
CA GLU A 124 20.39 -18.77 -2.53
C GLU A 124 19.13 -19.41 -1.96
N GLU A 125 18.95 -19.37 -0.63
CA GLU A 125 17.74 -19.87 0.03
C GLU A 125 16.51 -19.06 -0.38
N PHE A 126 16.64 -17.72 -0.49
CA PHE A 126 15.59 -16.84 -0.97
C PHE A 126 15.12 -17.22 -2.39
N ALA A 127 16.07 -17.43 -3.32
CA ALA A 127 15.76 -17.83 -4.69
C ALA A 127 14.97 -19.15 -4.75
N ASN A 128 15.22 -20.04 -3.79
CA ASN A 128 14.56 -21.34 -3.69
C ASN A 128 13.17 -21.28 -2.98
N LEU A 129 12.80 -20.16 -2.35
CA LEU A 129 11.52 -20.07 -1.64
C LEU A 129 10.31 -20.20 -2.59
N TYR A 130 10.42 -19.73 -3.84
CA TYR A 130 9.36 -19.90 -4.83
C TYR A 130 9.20 -21.36 -5.30
N GLU A 131 10.25 -22.17 -5.24
CA GLU A 131 10.14 -23.61 -5.51
C GLU A 131 9.49 -24.35 -4.34
N GLN A 132 9.80 -23.94 -3.10
CA GLN A 132 9.21 -24.51 -1.89
C GLN A 132 7.74 -24.09 -1.68
N LEU A 133 7.40 -22.86 -2.08
CA LEU A 133 6.09 -22.24 -1.89
C LEU A 133 5.52 -21.78 -3.24
N PRO A 134 5.24 -22.70 -4.18
CA PRO A 134 4.80 -22.36 -5.54
C PRO A 134 3.44 -21.67 -5.59
N VAL A 135 2.70 -21.67 -4.47
CA VAL A 135 1.42 -20.96 -4.31
C VAL A 135 1.57 -19.43 -4.42
N PHE A 136 2.75 -18.87 -4.13
CA PHE A 136 2.96 -17.42 -4.23
C PHE A 136 2.99 -16.92 -5.67
N GLY A 137 3.54 -17.67 -6.62
CA GLY A 137 3.61 -17.24 -8.03
C GLY A 137 2.25 -16.85 -8.64
N PRO A 138 1.18 -17.66 -8.45
CA PRO A 138 -0.17 -17.25 -8.84
C PRO A 138 -0.73 -16.04 -8.08
N LEU A 139 -0.37 -15.86 -6.81
CA LEU A 139 -0.79 -14.70 -6.00
C LEU A 139 -0.12 -13.41 -6.50
N ASP A 140 1.18 -13.45 -6.81
CA ASP A 140 1.92 -12.31 -7.37
C ASP A 140 1.32 -11.85 -8.70
N LYS A 141 1.09 -12.79 -9.63
CA LYS A 141 0.46 -12.49 -10.93
C LYS A 141 -0.95 -11.91 -10.77
N ARG A 142 -1.69 -12.39 -9.77
CA ARG A 142 -3.02 -11.85 -9.48
C ARG A 142 -2.93 -10.45 -8.91
N PHE A 143 -1.93 -10.14 -8.10
CA PHE A 143 -1.66 -8.78 -7.63
C PHE A 143 -1.35 -7.86 -8.80
N GLU A 144 -0.37 -8.22 -9.65
CA GLU A 144 0.00 -7.46 -10.85
C GLU A 144 -1.20 -7.15 -11.75
N SER A 145 -2.10 -8.13 -11.94
CA SER A 145 -3.28 -7.96 -12.78
C SER A 145 -4.36 -7.07 -12.15
N LEU A 146 -4.53 -7.09 -10.83
CA LEU A 146 -5.56 -6.29 -10.13
C LEU A 146 -5.06 -4.87 -9.83
N HIS A 147 -3.75 -4.72 -9.64
CA HIS A 147 -3.09 -3.52 -9.15
C HIS A 147 -3.51 -2.21 -9.86
N PRO A 148 -3.58 -2.12 -11.21
CA PRO A 148 -3.99 -0.89 -11.88
C PRO A 148 -5.41 -0.44 -11.51
N TYR A 149 -6.34 -1.39 -11.37
CA TYR A 149 -7.72 -1.10 -11.01
C TYR A 149 -7.84 -0.68 -9.53
N THR A 150 -7.04 -1.31 -8.65
CA THR A 150 -6.96 -0.89 -7.25
C THR A 150 -6.49 0.55 -7.10
N VAL A 151 -5.45 0.96 -7.85
CA VAL A 151 -4.97 2.35 -7.84
C VAL A 151 -6.07 3.31 -8.31
N GLU A 152 -6.80 2.95 -9.36
CA GLU A 152 -7.93 3.75 -9.84
C GLU A 152 -8.99 3.94 -8.72
N LEU A 153 -9.39 2.87 -8.04
CA LEU A 153 -10.35 2.95 -6.94
C LEU A 153 -9.85 3.79 -5.76
N MET A 154 -8.56 3.67 -5.41
CA MET A 154 -7.95 4.48 -4.34
C MET A 154 -7.99 5.98 -4.69
N LEU A 155 -7.66 6.35 -5.93
CA LEU A 155 -7.70 7.75 -6.39
C LEU A 155 -9.13 8.28 -6.51
N GLN A 156 -10.08 7.44 -6.94
CA GLN A 156 -11.50 7.77 -6.94
C GLN A 156 -12.00 8.03 -5.52
N TYR A 157 -11.64 7.19 -4.55
CA TYR A 157 -11.97 7.42 -3.14
C TYR A 157 -11.37 8.74 -2.65
N ALA A 158 -10.07 8.98 -2.88
CA ALA A 158 -9.41 10.22 -2.48
C ALA A 158 -10.04 11.48 -3.10
N THR A 159 -10.56 11.38 -4.33
CA THR A 159 -11.28 12.49 -4.98
C THR A 159 -12.56 12.87 -4.22
N HIS A 160 -13.29 11.89 -3.69
CA HIS A 160 -14.53 12.11 -2.94
C HIS A 160 -14.31 12.41 -1.45
N HIS A 161 -13.11 12.10 -0.94
CA HIS A 161 -12.75 12.14 0.48
C HIS A 161 -11.44 12.91 0.73
N ILE A 162 -11.19 13.98 -0.04
CA ILE A 162 -9.88 14.67 -0.05
C ILE A 162 -9.45 15.19 1.33
N ASP A 163 -10.41 15.49 2.22
CA ASP A 163 -10.18 15.93 3.59
C ASP A 163 -9.56 14.84 4.50
N GLU A 164 -9.61 13.57 4.09
CA GLU A 164 -8.84 12.50 4.73
C GLU A 164 -7.37 12.54 4.35
N PHE A 165 -7.02 13.06 3.17
CA PHE A 165 -5.67 12.99 2.61
C PHE A 165 -4.91 14.30 2.76
N ALA A 166 -5.58 15.44 2.70
CA ALA A 166 -4.95 16.75 2.68
C ALA A 166 -5.85 17.88 3.18
N LYS A 167 -5.21 18.98 3.57
CA LYS A 167 -5.87 20.26 3.79
C LYS A 167 -5.72 21.14 2.54
N VAL A 168 -6.80 21.25 1.77
CA VAL A 168 -6.83 22.06 0.56
C VAL A 168 -6.84 23.55 0.92
N ILE A 169 -5.93 24.32 0.31
CA ILE A 169 -5.78 25.77 0.52
C ILE A 169 -6.01 26.53 -0.79
N GLY A 170 -6.65 27.70 -0.68
CA GLY A 170 -6.94 28.58 -1.82
C GLY A 170 -5.88 29.64 -2.06
#